data_AF-M1CP56-F1
#
_entry.id   AF-M1CP56-F1
#
_cell.length_a   1.000
_cell.length_b   1.000
_cell.length_c   1.000
_cell.angle_alpha   90.00
_cell.angle_beta   90.00
_cell.angle_gamma   90.00
#
_symmetry.space_group_name_H-M   'P 1'
#
loop_
_entity.id
_entity.type
_entity.pdbx_description
1 polymer ?
#
loop_
_entity_poly.entity_id
_entity_poly.type
_entity_poly.pdbx_seq_one_letter_code
_entity_poly.pdbx_strand_id
1 'polypeptide(L)'
;MSRSSVLLVLIAGLFAATITGAATFADENPIRQVVVSEEVENGILQVVGESDDALSFARFVNKYGKKYESVEEIKLRFEIFVENLKMIRSHNNKRSGLSYKLGVNKFTDLTWDEFRSVKLQGTPQNCSATTKSNLKFTNVILPERVCPISRMNCCT
;
A
#
# COMPACT_ATOMS: atom_id res chain seq x y z
N MET A 1 -35.26 -32.46 -62.88
CA MET A 1 -34.27 -31.47 -63.39
C MET A 1 -35.01 -30.19 -63.69
N SER A 2 -34.59 -29.07 -63.07
CA SER A 2 -34.99 -27.70 -63.45
C SER A 2 -36.48 -27.39 -63.24
N ARG A 3 -36.90 -26.45 -62.40
CA ARG A 3 -36.62 -25.02 -62.50
C ARG A 3 -36.93 -24.32 -61.17
N SER A 4 -35.97 -23.55 -60.70
CA SER A 4 -36.14 -22.50 -59.69
C SER A 4 -37.26 -21.55 -60.07
N SER A 5 -38.26 -21.41 -59.20
CA SER A 5 -39.03 -20.17 -59.00
C SER A 5 -40.09 -20.41 -57.93
N VAL A 6 -40.36 -19.36 -57.14
CA VAL A 6 -41.35 -19.30 -56.06
C VAL A 6 -40.90 -19.84 -54.69
N LEU A 7 -39.98 -19.12 -54.04
CA LEU A 7 -40.01 -18.96 -52.57
C LEU A 7 -39.29 -17.67 -52.16
N LEU A 8 -39.80 -16.53 -52.65
CA LEU A 8 -39.23 -15.19 -52.42
C LEU A 8 -40.02 -14.35 -51.41
N VAL A 9 -40.92 -14.93 -50.61
CA VAL A 9 -41.68 -14.14 -49.62
C VAL A 9 -42.01 -15.01 -48.40
N LEU A 10 -41.06 -15.27 -47.50
CA LEU A 10 -41.35 -15.68 -46.10
C LEU A 10 -40.11 -15.57 -45.18
N ILE A 11 -39.33 -14.49 -45.27
CA ILE A 11 -38.38 -14.14 -44.18
C ILE A 11 -38.38 -12.62 -43.93
N ALA A 12 -39.54 -11.99 -44.06
CA ALA A 12 -39.80 -10.65 -43.55
C ALA A 12 -40.62 -10.80 -42.27
N GLY A 13 -39.99 -10.63 -41.11
CA GLY A 13 -40.71 -10.54 -39.84
C GLY A 13 -40.08 -11.26 -38.66
N LEU A 14 -38.77 -11.11 -38.41
CA LEU A 14 -38.19 -11.40 -37.09
C LEU A 14 -36.84 -10.70 -36.89
N PHE A 15 -36.81 -9.38 -37.09
CA PHE A 15 -35.90 -8.51 -36.37
C PHE A 15 -36.77 -7.54 -35.56
N ALA A 16 -37.41 -8.09 -34.53
CA ALA A 16 -37.95 -7.25 -33.47
C ALA A 16 -36.74 -6.59 -32.80
N ALA A 17 -36.61 -5.29 -32.99
CA ALA A 17 -35.64 -4.47 -32.28
C ALA A 17 -35.95 -4.53 -30.79
N THR A 18 -35.32 -5.46 -30.06
CA THR A 18 -35.09 -5.27 -28.64
C THR A 18 -33.72 -4.63 -28.50
N ILE A 19 -33.72 -3.29 -28.57
CA ILE A 19 -32.72 -2.50 -27.86
C ILE A 19 -33.04 -2.71 -26.38
N THR A 20 -32.62 -3.84 -25.83
CA THR A 20 -32.56 -3.97 -24.37
C THR A 20 -31.35 -3.14 -23.99
N GLY A 21 -31.63 -1.91 -23.58
CA GLY A 21 -30.61 -0.94 -23.22
C GLY A 21 -29.55 -1.61 -22.36
N ALA A 22 -28.30 -1.52 -22.81
CA ALA A 22 -27.20 -1.57 -21.87
C ALA A 22 -27.45 -0.40 -20.93
N ALA A 23 -28.11 -0.65 -19.80
CA ALA A 23 -28.13 0.29 -18.70
C ALA A 23 -26.67 0.54 -18.38
N THR A 24 -26.20 1.72 -18.76
CA THR A 24 -24.88 2.22 -18.41
C THR A 24 -24.90 2.35 -16.89
N PHE A 25 -24.48 1.30 -16.19
CA PHE A 25 -24.29 1.28 -14.73
C PHE A 25 -23.19 2.26 -14.25
N ALA A 26 -22.83 3.25 -15.08
CA ALA A 26 -21.71 4.15 -14.87
C ALA A 26 -22.11 5.51 -14.28
N ASP A 27 -23.40 5.83 -14.14
CA ASP A 27 -23.83 7.21 -13.82
C ASP A 27 -24.36 7.44 -12.38
N GLU A 28 -24.33 6.44 -11.48
CA GLU A 28 -24.71 6.63 -10.07
C GLU A 28 -23.71 6.03 -9.06
N ASN A 29 -22.40 6.18 -9.30
CA ASN A 29 -21.43 5.99 -8.22
C ASN A 29 -20.57 7.24 -7.99
N PRO A 30 -20.84 8.04 -6.94
CA PRO A 30 -20.14 9.29 -6.64
C PRO A 30 -18.72 9.10 -6.08
N ILE A 31 -18.20 7.86 -6.05
CA ILE A 31 -16.80 7.63 -5.67
C ILE A 31 -15.93 8.20 -6.79
N ARG A 32 -15.42 9.42 -6.59
CA ARG A 32 -14.32 9.97 -7.38
C ARG A 32 -13.26 8.88 -7.52
N GLN A 33 -12.95 8.50 -8.75
CA GLN A 33 -11.70 7.84 -9.07
C GLN A 33 -10.61 8.70 -8.44
N VAL A 34 -10.10 8.24 -7.30
CA VAL A 34 -8.98 8.89 -6.62
C VAL A 34 -7.90 8.84 -7.68
N VAL A 35 -7.54 10.01 -8.19
CA VAL A 35 -6.58 10.18 -9.28
C VAL A 35 -5.31 9.52 -8.79
N VAL A 36 -5.18 8.23 -9.10
CA VAL A 36 -3.89 7.64 -9.10
C VAL A 36 -3.26 8.21 -10.34
N SER A 37 -2.08 8.78 -10.20
CA SER A 37 -1.25 9.07 -11.36
C SER A 37 -1.02 7.73 -12.06
N GLU A 38 -1.86 7.40 -13.05
CA GLU A 38 -1.91 6.08 -13.71
C GLU A 38 -0.51 5.68 -14.22
N GLU A 39 0.31 6.65 -14.58
CA GLU A 39 1.70 6.47 -15.00
C GLU A 39 2.60 5.86 -13.92
N VAL A 40 2.44 6.28 -12.65
CA VAL A 40 3.27 5.79 -11.53
C VAL A 40 2.84 4.40 -11.11
N GLU A 41 1.53 4.12 -11.11
CA GLU A 41 1.01 2.77 -10.84
C GLU A 41 1.45 1.78 -11.92
N ASN A 42 1.31 2.16 -13.19
CA ASN A 42 1.67 1.30 -14.32
C ASN A 42 3.16 0.96 -14.32
N GLY A 43 4.05 1.91 -14.02
CA GLY A 43 5.49 1.66 -13.94
C GLY A 43 5.88 0.68 -12.82
N ILE A 44 5.24 0.81 -11.65
CA ILE A 44 5.52 -0.08 -10.50
C ILE A 44 4.95 -1.48 -10.74
N LEU A 45 3.73 -1.57 -11.25
CA LEU A 45 3.07 -2.85 -11.53
C LEU A 45 3.81 -3.65 -12.60
N GLN A 46 4.43 -3.00 -13.59
CA GLN A 46 5.29 -3.69 -14.57
C GLN A 46 6.54 -4.32 -13.93
N VAL A 47 7.12 -3.70 -12.90
CA VAL A 47 8.35 -4.19 -12.24
C VAL A 47 8.07 -5.32 -11.25
N VAL A 48 6.96 -5.20 -10.51
CA VAL A 48 6.65 -6.03 -9.35
C VAL A 48 5.58 -7.10 -9.66
N GLY A 49 4.81 -6.91 -10.72
CA GLY A 49 3.71 -7.79 -11.13
C GLY A 49 2.34 -7.34 -10.61
N GLU A 50 1.31 -8.08 -11.03
CA GLU A 50 -0.09 -7.76 -10.78
C GLU A 50 -0.64 -8.56 -9.58
N SER A 51 -0.20 -8.21 -8.37
CA SER A 51 -0.71 -8.77 -7.12
C SER A 51 -1.41 -7.70 -6.27
N ASP A 52 -2.27 -8.12 -5.33
CA ASP A 52 -2.95 -7.19 -4.41
C ASP A 52 -1.95 -6.40 -3.55
N ASP A 53 -0.86 -7.05 -3.14
CA ASP A 53 0.21 -6.39 -2.39
C ASP A 53 0.97 -5.40 -3.29
N ALA A 54 1.16 -5.70 -4.59
CA ALA A 54 1.78 -4.78 -5.55
C ALA A 54 0.91 -3.54 -5.82
N LEU A 55 -0.41 -3.72 -5.94
CA LEU A 55 -1.36 -2.62 -6.03
C LEU A 55 -1.35 -1.75 -4.76
N SER A 56 -1.30 -2.39 -3.59
CA SER A 56 -1.16 -1.71 -2.31
C SER A 56 0.15 -0.92 -2.20
N PHE A 57 1.25 -1.46 -2.74
CA PHE A 57 2.55 -0.79 -2.79
C PHE A 57 2.52 0.40 -3.75
N ALA A 58 1.95 0.26 -4.94
CA ALA A 58 1.87 1.34 -5.91
C ALA A 58 1.02 2.52 -5.38
N ARG A 59 -0.10 2.21 -4.70
CA ARG A 59 -0.88 3.21 -3.94
C ARG A 59 -0.09 3.85 -2.81
N PHE A 60 0.71 3.07 -2.08
CA PHE A 60 1.60 3.56 -1.03
C PHE A 60 2.62 4.56 -1.59
N VAL A 61 3.26 4.22 -2.71
CA VAL A 61 4.25 5.06 -3.37
C VAL A 61 3.62 6.37 -3.83
N ASN A 62 2.47 6.32 -4.48
CA ASN A 62 1.73 7.51 -4.88
C ASN A 62 1.32 8.36 -3.67
N LYS A 63 0.74 7.73 -2.64
CA LYS A 63 0.25 8.42 -1.43
C LYS A 63 1.33 9.17 -0.67
N TYR A 64 2.54 8.62 -0.57
CA TYR A 64 3.64 9.23 0.17
C TYR A 64 4.68 9.90 -0.74
N GLY A 65 4.42 9.99 -2.05
CA GLY A 65 5.32 10.61 -3.02
C GLY A 65 6.70 9.95 -3.07
N LYS A 66 6.75 8.62 -2.91
CA LYS A 66 8.01 7.87 -2.93
C LYS A 66 8.58 7.85 -4.34
N LYS A 67 9.90 7.95 -4.43
CA LYS A 67 10.66 7.84 -5.67
C LYS A 67 11.84 6.92 -5.40
N TYR A 68 12.05 5.98 -6.29
CA TYR A 68 13.15 5.01 -6.23
C TYR A 68 13.95 5.16 -7.52
N GLU A 69 15.26 5.05 -7.42
CA GLU A 69 16.18 5.38 -8.51
C GLU A 69 16.37 4.21 -9.48
N SER A 70 16.22 2.97 -8.99
CA SER A 70 16.46 1.76 -9.78
C SER A 70 15.35 0.72 -9.65
N VAL A 71 15.29 -0.18 -10.63
CA VAL A 71 14.36 -1.32 -10.65
C VAL A 71 14.66 -2.26 -9.47
N GLU A 72 15.93 -2.44 -9.16
CA GLU A 72 16.40 -3.24 -8.03
C GLU A 72 15.93 -2.63 -6.70
N GLU A 73 15.98 -1.30 -6.56
CA GLU A 73 15.47 -0.62 -5.39
C GLU A 73 13.95 -0.78 -5.28
N ILE A 74 13.20 -0.65 -6.38
CA ILE A 74 11.74 -0.88 -6.38
C ILE A 74 11.41 -2.28 -5.85
N LYS A 75 12.11 -3.31 -6.33
CA LYS A 75 11.90 -4.70 -5.88
C LYS A 75 12.25 -4.88 -4.41
N LEU A 76 13.39 -4.35 -3.97
CA LEU A 76 13.80 -4.39 -2.56
C LEU A 76 12.76 -3.71 -1.65
N ARG A 77 12.32 -2.51 -2.02
CA ARG A 77 11.35 -1.72 -1.25
C ARG A 77 9.99 -2.38 -1.23
N PHE A 78 9.60 -3.05 -2.32
CA PHE A 78 8.39 -3.86 -2.36
C PHE A 78 8.47 -5.05 -1.40
N GLU A 79 9.57 -5.81 -1.39
CA GLU A 79 9.76 -6.95 -0.48
C GLU A 79 9.65 -6.52 0.98
N ILE A 80 10.34 -5.43 1.35
CA ILE A 80 10.27 -4.84 2.70
C ILE A 80 8.83 -4.41 3.04
N PHE A 81 8.14 -3.78 2.09
CA PHE A 81 6.76 -3.35 2.27
C PHE A 81 5.81 -4.52 2.54
N VAL A 82 5.95 -5.63 1.81
CA VAL A 82 5.16 -6.85 2.01
C VAL A 82 5.43 -7.46 3.38
N GLU A 83 6.70 -7.52 3.80
CA GLU A 83 7.06 -8.01 5.14
C GLU A 83 6.45 -7.14 6.23
N ASN A 84 6.52 -5.82 6.09
CA ASN A 84 5.92 -4.87 7.03
C ASN A 84 4.39 -4.96 7.06
N LEU A 85 3.74 -5.18 5.91
CA LEU A 85 2.30 -5.46 5.86
C LEU A 85 1.94 -6.73 6.63
N LYS A 86 2.70 -7.81 6.47
CA LYS A 86 2.51 -9.05 7.23
C LYS A 86 2.68 -8.82 8.73
N MET A 87 3.67 -8.01 9.13
CA MET A 87 3.87 -7.61 10.52
C MET A 87 2.67 -6.84 11.09
N ILE A 88 2.18 -5.83 10.34
CA ILE A 88 1.01 -5.02 10.71
C ILE A 88 -0.23 -5.91 10.84
N ARG A 89 -0.51 -6.75 9.84
CA ARG A 89 -1.63 -7.71 9.84
C ARG A 89 -1.52 -8.64 11.04
N SER A 90 -0.35 -9.22 11.30
CA SER A 90 -0.11 -10.11 12.45
C SER A 90 -0.32 -9.40 13.79
N HIS A 91 0.20 -8.17 13.95
CA HIS A 91 0.05 -7.39 15.17
C HIS A 91 -1.41 -7.04 15.44
N ASN A 92 -2.13 -6.57 14.43
CA ASN A 92 -3.53 -6.18 14.57
C ASN A 92 -4.47 -7.39 14.78
N ASN A 93 -4.08 -8.57 14.29
CA ASN A 93 -4.84 -9.81 14.48
C ASN A 93 -4.52 -10.52 15.82
N LYS A 94 -3.32 -10.32 16.37
CA LYS A 94 -2.90 -10.90 17.66
C LYS A 94 -3.55 -10.16 18.82
N ARG A 95 -4.81 -10.54 19.08
CA ARG A 95 -5.65 -10.24 20.26
C ARG A 95 -5.99 -8.76 20.49
N SER A 96 -7.29 -8.54 20.66
CA SER A 96 -8.03 -7.31 20.97
C SER A 96 -7.68 -6.61 22.30
N GLY A 97 -6.49 -6.82 22.85
CA GLY A 97 -6.05 -6.28 24.15
C GLY A 97 -5.04 -5.13 24.06
N LEU A 98 -4.49 -4.85 22.88
CA LEU A 98 -3.62 -3.68 22.67
C LEU A 98 -4.49 -2.44 22.46
N SER A 99 -4.15 -1.35 23.16
CA SER A 99 -4.84 -0.05 23.03
C SER A 99 -4.54 0.66 21.71
N TYR A 100 -3.65 0.10 20.89
CA TYR A 100 -3.22 0.68 19.62
C TYR A 100 -3.17 -0.37 18.52
N LYS A 101 -3.16 0.13 17.29
CA LYS A 101 -3.04 -0.65 16.07
C LYS A 101 -1.89 -0.10 15.24
N LEU A 102 -1.25 -0.97 14.47
CA LEU A 102 -0.28 -0.55 13.46
C LEU A 102 -1.00 -0.27 12.15
N GLY A 103 -0.41 0.59 11.33
CA GLY A 103 -0.94 0.96 10.03
C GLY A 103 0.16 1.38 9.07
N VAL A 104 -0.17 1.35 7.78
CA VAL A 104 0.75 1.75 6.71
C VAL A 104 1.06 3.25 6.81
N ASN A 105 2.31 3.57 7.07
CA ASN A 105 2.84 4.93 7.19
C ASN A 105 4.02 5.15 6.22
N LYS A 106 4.57 6.37 6.14
CA LYS A 106 5.69 6.74 5.25
C LYS A 106 7.01 5.97 5.44
N PHE A 107 7.09 5.07 6.42
CA PHE A 107 8.25 4.24 6.75
C PHE A 107 8.01 2.75 6.51
N THR A 108 6.87 2.39 5.89
CA THR A 108 6.51 0.98 5.66
C THR A 108 7.43 0.29 4.66
N ASP A 109 8.23 1.04 3.89
CA ASP A 109 9.24 0.57 2.95
C ASP A 109 10.67 0.51 3.53
N LEU A 110 10.82 0.76 4.83
CA LEU A 110 12.11 0.76 5.53
C LEU A 110 12.27 -0.46 6.41
N THR A 111 13.50 -0.97 6.48
CA THR A 111 13.92 -1.91 7.52
C THR A 111 14.09 -1.18 8.86
N TRP A 112 14.16 -1.95 9.95
CA TRP A 112 14.37 -1.38 11.29
C TRP A 112 15.70 -0.62 11.40
N ASP A 113 16.77 -1.12 10.78
CA ASP A 113 18.08 -0.47 10.83
C ASP A 113 18.13 0.81 10.00
N GLU A 114 17.46 0.84 8.83
CA GLU A 114 17.26 2.06 8.05
C GLU A 114 16.38 3.07 8.78
N PHE A 115 15.31 2.61 9.44
CA PHE A 115 14.47 3.49 10.24
C PHE A 115 15.28 4.10 11.40
N ARG A 116 16.09 3.29 12.09
CA ARG A 116 16.95 3.75 13.19
C ARG A 116 17.98 4.75 12.69
N SER A 117 18.62 4.49 11.56
CA SER A 117 19.58 5.43 10.99
C SER A 117 18.87 6.74 10.63
N VAL A 118 17.79 6.71 9.86
CA VAL A 118 17.17 7.95 9.36
C VAL A 118 16.41 8.73 10.43
N LYS A 119 15.85 8.07 11.47
CA LYS A 119 14.95 8.70 12.45
C LYS A 119 15.44 8.73 13.88
N LEU A 120 16.39 7.87 14.25
CA LEU A 120 16.88 7.76 15.63
C LEU A 120 18.33 8.20 15.80
N GLN A 121 19.01 8.68 14.75
CA GLN A 121 20.35 9.30 14.81
C GLN A 121 20.34 10.73 15.43
N GLY A 122 19.51 10.96 16.45
CA GLY A 122 19.69 12.12 17.30
C GLY A 122 20.92 11.93 18.18
N THR A 123 21.81 12.91 18.24
CA THR A 123 22.78 12.97 19.35
C THR A 123 21.98 12.93 20.65
N PRO A 124 22.44 12.17 21.66
CA PRO A 124 21.83 12.24 22.99
C PRO A 124 21.74 13.70 23.38
N GLN A 125 20.52 14.19 23.64
CA GLN A 125 20.36 15.56 24.07
C GLN A 125 21.19 15.72 25.36
N ASN A 126 22.01 16.77 25.43
CA ASN A 126 22.77 17.12 26.64
C ASN A 126 21.83 17.74 27.68
N CYS A 127 20.87 16.94 28.15
CA CYS A 127 19.98 17.30 29.24
C CYS A 127 20.63 16.93 30.57
N SER A 128 20.29 17.62 31.66
CA SER A 128 20.77 17.25 33.01
C SER A 128 20.38 15.80 33.41
N ALA A 129 19.37 15.22 32.75
CA ALA A 129 18.96 13.82 32.88
C ALA A 129 19.94 12.82 32.23
N THR A 130 20.68 13.21 31.18
CA THR A 130 21.65 12.36 30.47
C THR A 130 23.08 12.51 31.01
N THR A 131 23.40 13.62 31.69
CA THR A 131 24.73 13.83 32.29
C THR A 131 25.06 12.83 33.40
N LYS A 132 24.04 12.21 34.01
CA LYS A 132 24.20 11.15 35.04
C LYS A 132 24.04 9.73 34.50
N SER A 133 23.66 9.56 33.23
CA SER A 133 23.42 8.22 32.69
C SER A 133 24.73 7.59 32.23
N ASN A 134 25.23 6.62 32.99
CA ASN A 134 26.29 5.70 32.59
C ASN A 134 25.76 4.67 31.56
N LEU A 135 25.08 5.12 30.52
CA LEU A 135 24.59 4.25 29.45
C LEU A 135 25.78 3.87 28.56
N LYS A 136 26.52 2.84 28.98
CA LYS A 136 27.37 2.09 28.06
C LYS A 136 26.45 1.41 27.06
N PHE A 137 26.59 1.73 25.78
CA PHE A 137 26.09 0.88 24.71
C PHE A 137 26.80 -0.46 24.83
N THR A 138 26.20 -1.38 25.58
CA THR A 138 26.62 -2.77 25.58
C THR A 138 25.99 -3.43 24.36
N ASN A 139 26.68 -4.39 23.74
CA ASN A 139 26.14 -5.20 22.65
C ASN A 139 25.05 -6.19 23.13
N VAL A 140 24.33 -5.85 24.20
CA VAL A 140 23.25 -6.65 24.74
C VAL A 140 22.07 -6.50 23.80
N ILE A 141 21.61 -7.64 23.28
CA ILE A 141 20.38 -7.72 22.47
C ILE A 141 19.22 -7.31 23.38
N LEU A 142 18.68 -6.12 23.13
CA LEU A 142 17.53 -5.61 23.87
C LEU A 142 16.27 -6.42 23.50
N PRO A 143 15.43 -6.80 24.47
CA PRO A 143 14.20 -7.51 24.18
C PRO A 143 13.27 -6.64 23.32
N GLU A 144 12.63 -7.29 22.35
CA GLU A 144 12.03 -6.67 21.16
C GLU A 144 10.83 -5.75 21.41
N ARG A 145 10.36 -5.60 22.64
CA ARG A 145 9.20 -4.77 22.96
C ARG A 145 9.28 -4.24 24.37
N VAL A 146 9.41 -2.92 24.52
CA VAL A 146 8.65 -2.07 25.44
C VAL A 146 9.09 -0.61 25.21
N CYS A 147 8.16 0.25 24.78
CA CYS A 147 8.26 1.68 25.02
C CYS A 147 6.86 2.17 25.42
N PRO A 148 6.56 2.31 26.73
CA PRO A 148 5.42 3.07 27.18
C PRO A 148 5.90 4.52 27.18
N ILE A 149 5.59 5.27 26.13
CA ILE A 149 5.85 6.70 26.10
C ILE A 149 4.82 7.37 27.03
N SER A 150 5.02 7.24 28.34
CA SER A 150 4.26 8.00 29.33
C SER A 150 5.04 9.27 29.66
N ARG A 151 4.49 10.40 29.19
CA ARG A 151 4.80 11.77 29.59
C ARG A 151 6.28 12.11 29.76
N MET A 152 6.90 12.55 28.68
CA MET A 152 7.96 13.54 28.79
C MET A 152 7.41 14.85 28.26
N ASN A 153 7.08 15.74 29.20
CA ASN A 153 6.84 17.14 28.91
C ASN A 153 8.01 17.65 28.07
N CYS A 154 7.71 18.29 26.95
CA CYS A 154 8.72 18.94 26.12
C CYS A 154 9.52 19.92 26.98
N CYS A 155 10.84 19.78 26.99
CA CYS A 155 11.72 20.83 27.50
C CYS A 155 11.65 22.02 26.53
N THR A 156 11.61 23.22 27.10
CA THR A 156 11.68 24.54 26.42
C THR A 156 12.97 24.72 25.63
#